data_AF-A0A2H3DKM1-F1
#
_entry.id   AF-A0A2H3DKM1-F1
#
_cell.length_a   1.000
_cell.length_b   1.000
_cell.length_c   1.000
_cell.angle_alpha   90.00
_cell.angle_beta   90.00
_cell.angle_gamma   90.00
#
_symmetry.space_group_name_H-M   'P 1'
#
loop_
_entity.id
_entity.type
_entity.pdbx_description
1 polymer ?
#
loop_
_entity_poly.entity_id
_entity_poly.type
_entity_poly.pdbx_seq_one_letter_code
_entity_poly.pdbx_strand_id
1 'polypeptide(L)'
;MPTFSWYTAEDDTIPLSEPIWTRTREMWNEIPMEKGQMVMILAYTYNWYITAIVSYKYAYAYCCRLMTIWGDNVDNWVPEQFLNMPKCKGSFSVGLHANLLNFSNRVHGCIRWKYGLLEVHTILVKLLQSFEFLESGTDLFNGIILVSLIPLVKGREHKGMQVPILVKALTS
;
A
#
# COMPACT_ATOMS: atom_id res chain seq x y z
N MET A 1 4.97 10.87 -9.22
CA MET A 1 4.13 10.05 -8.32
C MET A 1 3.35 9.10 -9.22
N PRO A 2 3.41 7.77 -9.02
CA PRO A 2 2.66 6.86 -9.87
C PRO A 2 1.19 7.24 -9.82
N THR A 3 0.60 7.54 -10.97
CA THR A 3 -0.81 7.89 -11.06
C THR A 3 -1.59 6.59 -10.91
N PHE A 4 -2.04 6.30 -9.70
CA PHE A 4 -2.98 5.21 -9.45
C PHE A 4 -4.41 5.59 -9.84
N SER A 5 -4.58 6.62 -10.67
CA SER A 5 -5.87 7.05 -11.16
C SER A 5 -5.89 7.22 -12.67
N TRP A 6 -7.03 6.93 -13.26
CA TRP A 6 -7.30 7.14 -14.68
C TRP A 6 -8.76 7.55 -14.87
N TYR A 7 -9.06 8.10 -16.04
CA TYR A 7 -10.44 8.33 -16.48
C TYR A 7 -10.82 7.25 -17.47
N THR A 8 -12.05 6.76 -17.37
CA THR A 8 -12.62 5.82 -18.33
C THR A 8 -12.87 6.51 -19.67
N ALA A 9 -12.38 5.91 -20.76
CA ALA A 9 -12.54 6.45 -22.10
C ALA A 9 -13.95 6.22 -22.67
N GLU A 10 -14.61 5.16 -22.20
CA GLU A 10 -15.94 4.70 -22.60
C GLU A 10 -16.63 4.00 -21.42
N ASP A 11 -17.92 3.67 -21.60
CA ASP A 11 -18.66 2.87 -20.62
C ASP A 11 -18.10 1.44 -20.62
N ASP A 12 -17.78 0.91 -19.45
CA ASP A 12 -17.10 -0.38 -19.29
C ASP A 12 -17.51 -1.07 -17.97
N THR A 13 -17.10 -2.32 -17.76
CA THR A 13 -17.28 -3.03 -16.49
C THR A 13 -15.96 -3.60 -15.98
N ILE A 14 -15.73 -3.50 -14.67
CA ILE A 14 -14.56 -4.09 -14.01
C ILE A 14 -14.99 -5.43 -13.41
N PRO A 15 -14.52 -6.59 -13.94
CA PRO A 15 -14.85 -7.89 -13.36
C PRO A 15 -14.14 -8.09 -12.02
N LEU A 16 -14.84 -8.67 -11.06
CA LEU A 16 -14.32 -8.97 -9.73
C LEU A 16 -13.91 -10.44 -9.66
N SER A 17 -12.74 -10.71 -9.08
CA SER A 17 -12.27 -12.09 -8.85
C SER A 17 -13.12 -12.82 -7.80
N GLU A 18 -13.70 -12.06 -6.87
CA GLU A 18 -14.61 -12.54 -5.83
C GLU A 18 -15.84 -11.62 -5.79
N PRO A 19 -17.06 -12.18 -5.66
CA PRO A 19 -18.28 -11.38 -5.57
C PRO A 19 -18.29 -10.49 -4.32
N ILE A 20 -18.96 -9.34 -4.44
CA ILE A 20 -19.03 -8.33 -3.37
C ILE A 20 -20.48 -8.09 -2.95
N TRP A 21 -20.66 -7.84 -1.64
CA TRP A 21 -21.96 -7.47 -1.09
C TRP A 21 -22.08 -5.95 -1.00
N THR A 22 -23.12 -5.43 -1.62
CA THR A 22 -23.45 -4.00 -1.58
C THR A 22 -24.19 -3.63 -0.29
N ARG A 23 -24.28 -2.33 0.00
CA ARG A 23 -25.09 -1.82 1.12
C ARG A 23 -26.59 -2.16 0.98
N THR A 24 -27.05 -2.38 -0.25
CA THR A 24 -28.41 -2.83 -0.58
C THR A 24 -28.59 -4.34 -0.42
N ARG A 25 -27.55 -5.07 0.02
CA ARG A 25 -27.50 -6.54 0.14
C ARG A 25 -27.63 -7.29 -1.19
N GLU A 26 -27.31 -6.64 -2.29
CA GLU A 26 -27.19 -7.28 -3.58
C GLU A 26 -25.76 -7.77 -3.77
N MET A 27 -25.61 -8.92 -4.42
CA MET A 27 -24.32 -9.50 -4.76
C MET A 27 -23.90 -9.04 -6.15
N TRP A 28 -22.72 -8.43 -6.26
CA TRP A 28 -22.17 -7.94 -7.52
C TRP A 28 -20.92 -8.72 -7.90
N ASN A 29 -20.81 -9.11 -9.17
CA ASN A 29 -19.63 -9.76 -9.74
C ASN A 29 -18.78 -8.80 -10.59
N GLU A 30 -19.32 -7.62 -10.89
CA GLU A 30 -18.67 -6.61 -11.71
C GLU A 30 -19.07 -5.22 -11.23
N ILE A 31 -18.20 -4.23 -11.49
CA ILE A 31 -18.46 -2.83 -11.17
C ILE A 31 -18.66 -2.08 -12.50
N PRO A 32 -19.86 -1.54 -12.76
CA PRO A 32 -20.09 -0.72 -13.96
C PRO A 32 -19.40 0.63 -13.83
N MET A 33 -18.90 1.11 -14.96
CA MET A 33 -18.12 2.32 -15.09
C MET A 33 -18.68 3.18 -16.23
N GLU A 34 -18.98 4.44 -15.95
CA GLU A 34 -19.42 5.40 -16.97
C GLU A 34 -18.23 6.08 -17.63
N LYS A 35 -18.35 6.49 -18.88
CA LYS A 35 -17.36 7.30 -19.59
C LYS A 35 -17.05 8.59 -18.83
N GLY A 36 -15.76 8.90 -18.68
CA GLY A 36 -15.27 10.08 -17.97
C GLY A 36 -15.26 9.94 -16.45
N GLN A 37 -15.60 8.76 -15.91
CA GLN A 37 -15.49 8.46 -14.49
C GLN A 37 -14.02 8.27 -14.10
N MET A 38 -13.59 8.97 -13.05
CA MET A 38 -12.26 8.75 -12.46
C MET A 38 -12.27 7.46 -11.63
N VAL A 39 -11.34 6.56 -11.94
CA VAL A 39 -11.01 5.40 -11.10
C VAL A 39 -9.75 5.71 -10.32
N MET A 40 -9.71 5.32 -9.05
CA MET A 40 -8.52 5.39 -8.22
C MET A 40 -8.25 4.06 -7.52
N ILE A 41 -7.02 3.58 -7.61
CA ILE A 41 -6.48 2.45 -6.84
C ILE A 41 -5.77 3.01 -5.62
N LEU A 42 -6.22 2.63 -4.43
CA LEU A 42 -5.56 3.00 -3.20
C LEU A 42 -4.44 2.00 -2.90
N ALA A 43 -3.20 2.33 -3.25
CA ALA A 43 -2.05 1.44 -3.07
C ALA A 43 -1.81 1.07 -1.59
N TYR A 44 -2.02 2.03 -0.68
CA TYR A 44 -1.87 1.79 0.75
C TYR A 44 -2.89 0.78 1.29
N THR A 45 -4.09 0.74 0.72
CA THR A 45 -5.11 -0.19 1.17
C THR A 45 -4.74 -1.61 0.71
N TYR A 46 -4.25 -1.78 -0.52
CA TYR A 46 -3.74 -3.09 -0.93
C TYR A 46 -2.53 -3.56 -0.10
N ASN A 47 -1.60 -2.64 0.18
CA ASN A 47 -0.35 -2.95 0.89
C ASN A 47 -0.53 -3.14 2.40
N TRP A 48 -1.58 -2.57 3.00
CA TRP A 48 -1.77 -2.62 4.45
C TRP A 48 -3.14 -3.11 4.89
N TYR A 49 -4.22 -2.78 4.18
CA TYR A 49 -5.59 -3.17 4.55
C TYR A 49 -6.62 -2.70 3.49
N ILE A 50 -7.41 -3.61 2.88
CA ILE A 50 -8.63 -3.34 2.04
C ILE A 50 -8.36 -3.08 0.54
N THR A 51 -9.14 -3.66 -0.39
CA THR A 51 -9.10 -3.23 -1.81
C THR A 51 -10.22 -2.22 -2.06
N ALA A 52 -10.03 -0.95 -1.74
CA ALA A 52 -11.02 0.07 -2.07
C ALA A 52 -10.75 0.57 -3.49
N ILE A 53 -11.51 0.07 -4.48
CA ILE A 53 -11.70 0.82 -5.72
C ILE A 53 -12.65 1.96 -5.36
N VAL A 54 -12.11 3.17 -5.24
CA VAL A 54 -12.92 4.35 -5.03
C VAL A 54 -13.26 4.92 -6.40
N SER A 55 -14.52 4.77 -6.81
CA SER A 55 -15.11 5.63 -7.83
C SER A 55 -15.72 6.85 -7.15
N TYR A 56 -15.59 8.03 -7.76
CA TYR A 56 -16.21 9.26 -7.27
C TYR A 56 -17.74 9.13 -7.07
N LYS A 57 -18.38 8.20 -7.81
CA LYS A 57 -19.82 7.93 -7.75
C LYS A 57 -20.20 6.84 -6.75
N TYR A 58 -19.27 5.93 -6.45
CA TYR A 58 -19.49 4.79 -5.57
C TYR A 58 -18.26 4.52 -4.70
N ALA A 59 -18.36 4.85 -3.42
CA ALA A 59 -17.38 4.45 -2.41
C ALA A 59 -17.64 3.00 -2.00
N TYR A 60 -17.15 2.03 -2.78
CA TYR A 60 -17.15 0.63 -2.37
C TYR A 60 -15.93 0.38 -1.49
N ALA A 61 -16.13 0.48 -0.17
CA ALA A 61 -15.15 0.00 0.80
C ALA A 61 -15.26 -1.54 0.87
N TYR A 62 -14.49 -2.24 0.03
CA TYR A 62 -14.39 -3.69 0.12
C TYR A 62 -13.53 -4.07 1.32
N CYS A 63 -14.16 -4.23 2.48
CA CYS A 63 -13.52 -4.65 3.72
C CYS A 63 -13.16 -6.15 3.72
N CYS A 64 -12.76 -6.70 2.58
CA CYS A 64 -12.09 -7.99 2.59
C CYS A 64 -10.66 -7.72 3.01
N ARG A 65 -10.41 -7.97 4.29
CA ARG A 65 -9.10 -8.41 4.74
C ARG A 65 -8.62 -9.41 3.70
N LEU A 66 -7.60 -9.04 2.92
CA LEU A 66 -6.90 -9.94 2.01
C LEU A 66 -6.10 -10.95 2.84
N MET A 67 -6.72 -11.58 3.86
CA MET A 67 -6.15 -12.65 4.68
C MET A 67 -5.70 -13.80 3.79
N THR A 68 -6.38 -14.02 2.67
CA THR A 68 -5.97 -14.96 1.62
C THR A 68 -4.58 -14.65 1.04
N ILE A 69 -4.17 -13.38 1.02
CA ILE A 69 -2.87 -12.92 0.51
C ILE A 69 -1.86 -12.66 1.63
N TRP A 70 -2.25 -11.90 2.65
CA TRP A 70 -1.40 -11.40 3.73
C TRP A 70 -1.46 -12.22 5.02
N GLY A 71 -2.34 -13.23 5.11
CA GLY A 71 -2.54 -14.06 6.29
C GLY A 71 -3.35 -13.38 7.40
N ASP A 72 -3.38 -13.99 8.58
CA ASP A 72 -4.22 -13.53 9.70
C ASP A 72 -3.64 -12.32 10.46
N ASN A 73 -2.33 -12.06 10.32
CA ASN A 73 -1.58 -11.04 11.06
C ASN A 73 -1.42 -9.71 10.30
N VAL A 74 -2.43 -9.30 9.52
CA VAL A 74 -2.34 -8.13 8.63
C VAL A 74 -2.05 -6.81 9.37
N ASP A 75 -2.50 -6.69 10.62
CA ASP A 75 -2.33 -5.49 11.44
C ASP A 75 -0.93 -5.38 12.08
N ASN A 76 -0.14 -6.46 12.05
CA ASN A 76 1.18 -6.52 12.67
C ASN A 76 2.28 -6.43 11.62
N TRP A 77 3.36 -5.72 11.95
CA TRP A 77 4.57 -5.74 11.14
C TRP A 77 5.32 -7.07 11.34
N VAL A 78 5.18 -7.99 10.39
CA VAL A 78 5.83 -9.32 10.40
C VAL A 78 6.75 -9.46 9.19
N PRO A 79 8.02 -9.00 9.27
CA PRO A 79 8.93 -9.02 8.12
C PRO A 79 9.27 -10.44 7.64
N GLU A 80 9.23 -11.43 8.53
CA GLU A 80 9.55 -12.83 8.22
C GLU A 80 8.55 -13.45 7.23
N GLN A 81 7.35 -12.87 7.09
CA GLN A 81 6.35 -13.34 6.14
C GLN A 81 6.88 -13.31 4.70
N PHE A 82 7.75 -12.35 4.36
CA PHE A 82 8.33 -12.22 3.03
C PHE A 82 9.38 -13.29 2.72
N LEU A 83 9.92 -13.97 3.74
CA LEU A 83 10.85 -15.09 3.57
C LEU A 83 10.11 -16.38 3.18
N ASN A 84 8.94 -16.58 3.77
CA ASN A 84 8.14 -17.79 3.63
C ASN A 84 6.86 -17.57 2.81
N MET A 85 6.77 -16.46 2.06
CA MET A 85 5.57 -16.16 1.28
C MET A 85 5.26 -17.36 0.40
N PRO A 86 4.12 -18.06 0.62
CA PRO A 86 3.74 -19.14 -0.26
C PRO A 86 3.68 -18.52 -1.65
N LYS A 87 4.47 -19.03 -2.60
CA LYS A 87 4.31 -18.70 -4.03
C LYS A 87 2.81 -18.82 -4.28
N CYS A 88 2.10 -17.69 -4.43
CA CYS A 88 0.65 -17.64 -4.30
C CYS A 88 0.05 -18.84 -5.01
N LYS A 89 -0.45 -19.82 -4.25
CA LYS A 89 -1.11 -21.01 -4.81
C LYS A 89 -2.43 -20.51 -5.39
N GLY A 90 -2.38 -19.91 -6.58
CA GLY A 90 -3.53 -19.30 -7.24
C GLY A 90 -3.28 -17.89 -7.77
N SER A 91 -2.78 -17.84 -9.01
CA SER A 91 -3.22 -16.92 -10.07
C SER A 91 -2.90 -15.40 -10.05
N PHE A 92 -2.70 -14.71 -8.91
CA PHE A 92 -2.59 -13.23 -8.97
C PHE A 92 -1.38 -12.68 -8.20
N SER A 93 -0.40 -12.18 -8.95
CA SER A 93 0.71 -11.35 -8.44
C SER A 93 0.45 -9.90 -8.82
N VAL A 94 0.44 -9.03 -7.82
CA VAL A 94 0.20 -7.59 -7.95
C VAL A 94 1.46 -6.85 -7.53
N GLY A 95 1.92 -5.95 -8.40
CA GLY A 95 3.10 -5.15 -8.14
C GLY A 95 4.40 -5.83 -8.59
N LEU A 96 5.45 -5.03 -8.75
CA LEU A 96 6.74 -5.50 -9.28
C LEU A 96 7.60 -6.27 -8.27
N HIS A 97 7.34 -6.10 -6.97
CA HIS A 97 8.18 -6.67 -5.91
C HIS A 97 7.34 -7.06 -4.70
N ALA A 98 7.61 -8.24 -4.14
CA ALA A 98 7.02 -8.73 -2.89
C ALA A 98 5.48 -8.67 -2.82
N ASN A 99 4.82 -8.75 -3.98
CA ASN A 99 3.37 -8.59 -4.08
C ASN A 99 2.87 -7.25 -3.48
N LEU A 100 3.64 -6.16 -3.63
CA LEU A 100 3.33 -4.82 -3.13
C LEU A 100 3.25 -3.81 -4.29
N LEU A 101 2.32 -2.86 -4.19
CA LEU A 101 2.12 -1.80 -5.17
C LEU A 101 3.06 -0.59 -5.02
N ASN A 102 4.06 -0.65 -4.14
CA ASN A 102 5.01 0.46 -3.92
C ASN A 102 5.72 0.93 -5.19
N PHE A 103 5.96 -0.01 -6.12
CA PHE A 103 6.58 0.26 -7.42
C PHE A 103 5.59 0.13 -8.58
N SER A 104 4.29 0.20 -8.31
CA SER A 104 3.20 -0.04 -9.26
C SER A 104 3.34 -1.38 -9.98
N ASN A 105 2.64 -1.57 -11.11
CA ASN A 105 2.65 -2.83 -11.86
C ASN A 105 2.52 -2.58 -13.38
N ARG A 106 2.93 -3.57 -14.18
CA ARG A 106 2.81 -3.59 -15.65
C ARG A 106 3.31 -2.30 -16.30
N VAL A 107 2.51 -1.68 -17.18
CA VAL A 107 2.85 -0.48 -17.95
C VAL A 107 3.06 0.76 -17.10
N HIS A 108 2.54 0.77 -15.86
CA HIS A 108 2.74 1.85 -14.89
C HIS A 108 3.83 1.53 -13.86
N GLY A 109 4.52 0.39 -14.03
CA GLY A 109 5.58 -0.05 -13.14
C GLY A 109 6.78 0.90 -13.13
N CYS A 110 7.34 1.17 -11.95
CA CYS A 110 8.58 1.93 -11.82
C CYS A 110 9.73 1.17 -12.47
N ILE A 111 10.21 1.64 -13.62
CA ILE A 111 11.30 0.99 -14.38
C ILE A 111 12.57 0.80 -13.53
N ARG A 112 12.81 1.70 -12.57
CA ARG A 112 14.02 1.71 -11.72
C ARG A 112 13.81 1.05 -10.36
N TRP A 113 12.74 0.29 -10.14
CA TRP A 113 12.42 -0.28 -8.83
C TRP A 113 13.57 -1.07 -8.20
N LYS A 114 14.31 -1.87 -9.00
CA LYS A 114 15.47 -2.64 -8.50
C LYS A 114 16.59 -1.74 -8.00
N TYR A 115 16.87 -0.66 -8.71
CA TYR A 115 17.88 0.32 -8.30
C TYR A 115 17.47 1.04 -7.03
N GLY A 116 16.23 1.51 -6.95
CA GLY A 116 15.72 2.16 -5.73
C GLY A 116 15.77 1.23 -4.52
N LEU A 117 15.45 -0.06 -4.70
CA LEU A 117 15.57 -1.06 -3.62
C LEU A 117 17.02 -1.26 -3.19
N LEU A 118 17.96 -1.37 -4.14
CA LEU A 118 19.39 -1.50 -3.85
C LEU A 118 19.94 -0.26 -3.12
N GLU A 119 19.54 0.93 -3.53
CA GLU A 119 19.95 2.19 -2.89
C GLU A 119 19.48 2.24 -1.44
N VAL A 120 18.20 1.96 -1.18
CA VAL A 120 17.65 1.95 0.18
C VAL A 120 18.33 0.90 1.05
N HIS A 121 18.57 -0.31 0.53
CA HIS A 121 19.31 -1.34 1.26
C HIS A 121 20.75 -0.91 1.57
N THR A 122 21.43 -0.27 0.60
CA THR A 122 22.80 0.20 0.79
C THR A 122 22.88 1.29 1.85
N ILE A 123 21.98 2.28 1.80
CA ILE A 123 21.89 3.34 2.81
C ILE A 123 21.59 2.73 4.18
N LEU A 124 20.63 1.82 4.28
CA LEU A 124 20.25 1.16 5.53
C LEU A 124 21.42 0.41 6.15
N VAL A 125 22.14 -0.42 5.39
CA VAL A 125 23.31 -1.15 5.89
C VAL A 125 24.38 -0.20 6.39
N LYS A 126 24.65 0.89 5.66
CA LYS A 126 25.64 1.89 6.09
C LYS A 126 25.23 2.61 7.36
N LEU A 127 23.96 2.99 7.47
CA LEU A 127 23.42 3.63 8.67
C LEU A 127 23.51 2.71 9.89
N LEU A 128 23.12 1.44 9.75
CA LEU A 128 23.17 0.46 10.85
C LEU A 128 24.61 0.09 11.28
N GLN A 129 25.58 0.19 10.37
CA GLN A 129 27.00 -0.02 10.70
C GLN A 129 27.62 1.17 11.44
N SER A 130 27.06 2.38 11.28
CA SER A 130 27.65 3.62 11.80
C SER A 130 26.89 4.21 12.99
N PHE A 131 25.63 3.85 13.18
CA PHE A 131 24.75 4.47 14.17
C PHE A 131 23.90 3.45 14.92
N GLU A 132 23.71 3.74 16.21
CA GLU A 132 22.70 3.14 17.07
C GLU A 132 21.44 4.00 17.02
N PHE A 133 20.29 3.38 16.78
CA PHE A 133 18.97 4.03 16.70
C PHE A 133 18.16 3.70 17.96
N LEU A 134 17.65 4.74 18.62
CA LEU A 134 16.86 4.64 19.85
C LEU A 134 15.48 5.26 19.63
N GLU A 135 14.48 4.74 20.35
CA GLU A 135 13.14 5.28 20.33
C GLU A 135 13.10 6.70 20.91
N SER A 136 12.39 7.60 20.24
CA SER A 136 12.23 8.99 20.67
C SER A 136 11.14 9.20 21.72
N GLY A 137 10.38 8.15 22.05
CA GLY A 137 9.21 8.21 22.93
C GLY A 137 8.00 8.95 22.33
N THR A 138 8.02 9.26 21.03
CA THR A 138 6.92 9.98 20.38
C THR A 138 5.86 9.02 19.85
N ASP A 139 4.60 9.27 20.21
CA ASP A 139 3.45 8.51 19.69
C ASP A 139 3.19 8.88 18.23
N LEU A 140 3.25 7.88 17.34
CA LEU A 140 3.05 8.04 15.90
C LEU A 140 1.69 7.49 15.49
N PHE A 141 1.07 8.14 14.51
CA PHE A 141 -0.11 7.61 13.83
C PHE A 141 0.00 7.82 12.32
N ASN A 142 -0.80 7.06 11.57
CA ASN A 142 -0.77 7.12 10.12
C ASN A 142 -1.82 8.11 9.62
N GLY A 143 -1.36 9.24 9.10
CA GLY A 143 -2.18 10.14 8.29
C GLY A 143 -2.34 9.59 6.88
N ILE A 144 -3.36 10.07 6.16
CA ILE A 144 -3.60 9.72 4.75
C ILE A 144 -3.36 10.96 3.90
N ILE A 145 -2.50 10.86 2.89
CA ILE A 145 -2.36 11.85 1.82
C ILE A 145 -2.50 11.12 0.48
N LEU A 146 -3.54 11.50 -0.27
CA LEU A 146 -3.91 10.87 -1.53
C LEU A 146 -4.05 9.34 -1.36
N VAL A 147 -3.13 8.59 -1.95
CA VAL A 147 -3.10 7.12 -2.02
C VAL A 147 -1.99 6.53 -1.14
N SER A 148 -1.44 7.31 -0.22
CA SER A 148 -0.32 6.92 0.62
C SER A 148 -0.57 7.29 2.08
N LEU A 149 0.05 6.49 2.94
CA LEU A 149 0.08 6.75 4.36
C LEU A 149 1.34 7.55 4.68
N ILE A 150 1.18 8.52 5.56
CA ILE A 150 2.29 9.32 6.05
C ILE A 150 2.38 9.19 7.57
N PRO A 151 3.58 9.03 8.13
CA PRO A 151 3.76 9.05 9.56
C PRO A 151 3.59 10.48 10.08
N LEU A 152 2.73 10.62 11.09
CA LEU A 152 2.50 11.86 11.81
C LEU A 152 2.74 11.65 13.30
N VAL A 153 3.24 12.69 13.96
CA VAL A 153 3.37 12.68 15.42
C VAL A 153 2.09 13.22 16.03
N LYS A 154 1.51 12.46 16.94
CA LYS A 154 0.29 12.84 17.67
C LYS A 154 0.51 14.14 18.45
N GLY A 155 -0.40 15.10 18.28
CA GLY A 155 -0.32 16.43 18.87
C GLY A 155 0.68 17.40 18.20
N ARG A 156 1.37 16.99 17.13
CA ARG A 156 2.29 17.83 16.35
C ARG A 156 2.01 17.78 14.85
N GLU A 157 0.75 17.56 14.47
CA GLU A 157 0.30 17.38 13.09
C GLU A 157 0.61 18.58 12.20
N HIS A 158 0.53 19.80 12.76
CA HIS A 158 0.85 21.05 12.06
C HIS A 158 2.30 21.12 11.57
N LYS A 159 3.22 20.29 12.10
CA LYS A 159 4.61 20.22 11.68
C LYS A 159 4.83 19.29 10.47
N GLY A 160 3.77 18.65 9.99
CA GLY A 160 3.79 17.76 8.84
C GLY A 160 4.37 16.37 9.15
N MET A 161 4.78 15.69 8.08
CA MET A 161 5.27 14.31 8.10
C MET A 161 6.61 14.20 8.84
N GLN A 162 6.65 13.42 9.92
CA GLN A 162 7.84 13.27 10.77
C GLN A 162 7.91 11.88 11.40
N VAL A 163 9.13 11.33 11.46
CA VAL A 163 9.48 10.15 12.26
C VAL A 163 10.68 10.53 13.13
N PRO A 164 10.46 11.06 14.33
CA PRO A 164 11.56 11.41 15.23
C PRO A 164 12.24 10.14 15.72
N ILE A 165 13.56 10.06 15.53
CA ILE A 165 14.40 8.94 15.98
C ILE A 165 15.62 9.53 16.66
N LEU A 166 16.04 8.94 17.79
CA LEU A 166 17.29 9.31 18.44
C LEU A 166 18.43 8.51 17.80
N VAL A 167 19.51 9.19 17.44
CA VAL A 167 20.64 8.58 16.73
C VAL A 167 21.92 8.85 17.51
N LYS A 168 22.70 7.80 17.74
CA LYS A 168 24.00 7.87 18.41
C LYS A 168 25.05 7.23 17.50
N ALA A 169 26.16 7.93 17.28
CA ALA A 169 27.26 7.37 16.51
C ALA A 169 27.87 6.18 17.26
N LEU A 170 28.11 5.08 16.54
CA LEU A 170 28.92 3.98 17.04
C LEU A 170 30.38 4.44 16.99
N THR A 171 30.97 4.72 18.15
CA THR A 171 32.41 4.89 18.25
C THR A 171 33.08 3.58 17.89
N SER A 172 33.88 3.61 16.82
CA SER A 172 34.77 2.52 16.44
C SER A 172 35.83 2.26 17.51
#